data_AF-A0A101GW52-F1
#
_entry.id   AF-A0A101GW52-F1
#
_cell.length_a   1.000
_cell.length_b   1.000
_cell.length_c   1.000
_cell.angle_alpha   90.00
_cell.angle_beta   90.00
_cell.angle_gamma   90.00
#
_symmetry.space_group_name_H-M   'P 1'
#
loop_
_entity.id
_entity.type
_entity.pdbx_description
1 polymer ?
#
loop_
_entity_poly.entity_id
_entity_poly.type
_entity_poly.pdbx_seq_one_letter_code
_entity_poly.pdbx_strand_id
1 'polypeptide(L)'
;MSDIQKGHQITLAFQYIQQVFKECQRLIFKIDNQLAPEWGNLYGNRITKDVSASLQEADRWIVEAIFRVYQNNKDKLVNKCITITFWGDDVEQPIITAGKIVYSDIEKRDHWDLWNVWFSWTDANEDNNYELDGKVNHFQSEECKYIDEAYVFSLPLISITDDEALIEKIIKPLKEL
;
A
#
# COMPACT_ATOMS: atom_id res chain seq x y z
N MET A 1 28.01 12.33 23.97
CA MET A 1 27.05 13.09 23.14
C MET A 1 26.24 13.99 24.06
N SER A 2 26.25 15.31 23.84
CA SER A 2 25.50 16.25 24.70
C SER A 2 23.99 16.15 24.45
N ASP A 3 23.18 16.59 25.40
CA ASP A 3 21.71 16.57 25.24
C ASP A 3 21.24 17.42 24.05
N ILE A 4 21.95 18.50 23.74
CA ILE A 4 21.72 19.33 22.54
C ILE A 4 21.94 18.52 21.26
N GLN A 5 23.02 17.73 21.20
CA GLN A 5 23.29 16.87 20.04
C GLN A 5 22.21 15.80 19.86
N LYS A 6 21.77 15.16 20.95
CA LYS A 6 20.66 14.19 20.92
C LYS A 6 19.36 14.84 20.44
N GLY A 7 19.00 16.01 20.99
CA GLY A 7 17.81 16.74 20.59
C GLY A 7 17.82 17.17 19.11
N HIS A 8 18.99 17.55 18.59
CA HIS A 8 19.16 17.87 17.18
C HIS A 8 18.95 16.64 16.28
N GLN A 9 19.52 15.48 16.62
CA GLN A 9 19.33 14.24 15.87
C GLN A 9 17.87 13.79 15.82
N ILE A 10 17.14 13.91 16.94
CA ILE A 10 15.70 13.62 16.99
C ILE A 10 14.93 14.56 16.04
N THR A 11 15.22 15.86 16.10
CA THR A 11 14.59 16.84 15.20
C THR A 11 14.83 16.51 13.73
N LEU A 12 16.07 16.16 13.36
CA LEU A 12 16.41 15.76 11.98
C LEU A 12 15.63 14.52 11.54
N ALA A 13 15.52 13.50 12.40
CA ALA A 13 14.74 12.30 12.09
C ALA A 13 13.27 12.63 11.79
N PHE A 14 12.63 13.47 12.60
CA PHE A 14 11.25 13.91 12.35
C PHE A 14 11.12 14.73 11.06
N GLN A 15 12.11 15.56 10.72
CA GLN A 15 12.11 16.30 9.45
C GLN A 15 12.15 15.36 8.25
N TYR A 16 12.97 14.30 8.28
CA TYR A 16 13.00 13.29 7.23
C TYR A 16 11.67 12.54 7.12
N ILE A 17 11.10 12.12 8.25
CA ILE A 17 9.79 11.45 8.29
C ILE A 17 8.70 12.34 7.68
N GLN A 18 8.66 13.62 8.06
CA GLN A 18 7.71 14.59 7.49
C GLN A 18 7.89 14.78 5.98
N GLN A 19 9.14 14.80 5.50
CA GLN A 19 9.43 14.92 4.08
C GLN A 19 8.94 13.69 3.31
N VAL A 20 9.17 12.48 3.83
CA VAL A 20 8.70 11.23 3.22
C VAL A 20 7.17 11.25 3.06
N PHE A 21 6.42 11.62 4.09
CA PHE A 21 4.96 11.68 3.98
C PHE A 21 4.46 12.74 3.00
N LYS A 22 5.13 13.89 2.89
CA LYS A 22 4.77 14.91 1.89
C LYS A 22 4.95 14.41 0.47
N GLU A 23 6.05 13.71 0.20
CA GLU A 23 6.28 13.13 -1.14
C GLU A 23 5.31 11.98 -1.42
N CYS A 24 5.01 11.13 -0.42
CA CYS A 24 3.99 10.09 -0.56
C CYS A 24 2.60 10.67 -0.82
N GLN A 25 2.22 11.76 -0.16
CA GLN A 25 0.96 12.46 -0.42
C GLN A 25 0.87 12.92 -1.87
N ARG A 26 1.96 13.48 -2.42
CA ARG A 26 2.02 13.90 -3.83
C ARG A 26 1.92 12.71 -4.78
N LEU A 27 2.62 11.61 -4.47
CA LEU A 27 2.55 10.37 -5.24
C LEU A 27 1.11 9.83 -5.28
N ILE A 28 0.45 9.69 -4.13
CA ILE A 28 -0.94 9.26 -4.05
C ILE A 28 -1.87 10.20 -4.82
N PHE A 29 -1.68 11.52 -4.69
CA PHE A 29 -2.48 12.49 -5.45
C PHE A 29 -2.30 12.33 -6.98
N LYS A 30 -1.10 12.03 -7.45
CA LYS A 30 -0.86 11.73 -8.87
C LYS A 30 -1.57 10.44 -9.29
N ILE A 31 -1.49 9.38 -8.49
CA ILE A 31 -2.19 8.11 -8.76
C ILE A 31 -3.71 8.34 -8.82
N ASP A 32 -4.28 9.06 -7.85
CA ASP A 32 -5.69 9.41 -7.81
C ASP A 32 -6.15 10.09 -9.10
N ASN A 33 -5.40 11.07 -9.60
CA ASN A 33 -5.73 11.77 -10.85
C ASN A 33 -5.63 10.87 -12.08
N GLN A 34 -4.72 9.89 -12.08
CA GLN A 34 -4.56 8.95 -13.19
C GLN A 34 -5.64 7.87 -13.22
N LEU A 35 -6.20 7.48 -12.06
CA LEU A 35 -7.26 6.47 -11.98
C LEU A 35 -8.68 7.06 -12.10
N ALA A 36 -8.83 8.37 -11.89
CA ALA A 36 -10.07 9.08 -12.16
C ALA A 36 -10.38 9.15 -13.68
N PRO A 37 -11.67 9.25 -14.08
CA PRO A 37 -12.86 9.28 -13.22
C PRO A 37 -13.46 7.90 -12.95
N GLU A 38 -12.94 6.82 -13.56
CA GLU A 38 -13.57 5.50 -13.47
C GLU A 38 -13.51 4.92 -12.05
N TRP A 39 -12.44 5.26 -11.31
CA TRP A 39 -12.15 4.73 -9.99
C TRP A 39 -12.19 5.85 -8.95
N GLY A 40 -13.08 5.72 -7.97
CA GLY A 40 -13.28 6.69 -6.88
C GLY A 40 -12.62 6.23 -5.58
N ASN A 41 -12.12 7.18 -4.79
CA ASN A 41 -11.50 6.88 -3.49
C ASN A 41 -12.54 6.36 -2.48
N LEU A 42 -12.34 5.14 -1.98
CA LEU A 42 -13.28 4.50 -1.07
C LEU A 42 -13.26 5.12 0.34
N TYR A 43 -12.08 5.45 0.86
CA TYR A 43 -11.89 5.95 2.23
C TYR A 43 -11.60 7.46 2.30
N GLY A 44 -12.03 8.23 1.30
CA GLY A 44 -11.85 9.68 1.26
C GLY A 44 -10.36 10.07 1.30
N ASN A 45 -9.94 10.88 2.27
CA ASN A 45 -8.54 11.30 2.44
C ASN A 45 -7.74 10.40 3.40
N ARG A 46 -8.34 9.33 3.92
CA ARG A 46 -7.65 8.41 4.84
C ARG A 46 -6.66 7.56 4.04
N ILE A 47 -5.41 7.56 4.50
CA ILE A 47 -4.30 6.80 3.90
C ILE A 47 -3.50 5.98 4.93
N THR A 48 -3.81 6.07 6.23
CA THR A 48 -3.18 5.27 7.30
C THR A 48 -4.21 5.00 8.41
N LYS A 49 -4.05 3.87 9.13
CA LYS A 49 -4.79 3.55 10.37
C LYS A 49 -3.87 3.47 11.61
N ASP A 50 -2.56 3.39 11.42
CA ASP A 50 -1.62 2.85 12.44
C ASP A 50 -1.06 3.82 13.45
N VAL A 51 -1.47 5.09 13.48
CA VAL A 51 -0.92 5.98 14.51
C VAL A 51 -1.65 5.72 15.82
N SER A 52 -1.10 4.81 16.63
CA SER A 52 -1.51 4.65 18.03
C SER A 52 -1.32 6.00 18.74
N ALA A 53 -2.41 6.52 19.31
CA ALA A 53 -2.35 7.68 20.20
C ALA A 53 -2.04 7.25 21.66
N SER A 54 -1.86 5.95 21.92
CA SER A 54 -1.68 5.39 23.26
C SER A 54 -0.20 5.36 23.64
N LEU A 55 0.13 6.00 24.77
CA LEU A 55 1.44 5.86 25.40
C LEU A 55 1.66 4.46 26.04
N GLN A 56 0.60 3.66 26.17
CA GLN A 56 0.66 2.31 26.73
C GLN A 56 0.87 1.24 25.65
N GLU A 57 0.46 1.52 24.42
CA GLU A 57 0.65 0.66 23.24
C GLU A 57 1.67 1.36 22.32
N ALA A 58 2.92 1.37 22.78
CA ALA A 58 4.01 2.09 22.13
C ALA A 58 4.51 1.44 20.83
N ASP A 59 3.81 0.43 20.34
CA ASP A 59 4.28 -0.43 19.27
C ASP A 59 4.18 0.21 17.87
N ARG A 60 3.42 1.31 17.71
CA ARG A 60 3.17 1.95 16.40
C ARG A 60 3.32 3.47 16.41
N TRP A 61 4.47 3.96 16.84
CA TRP A 61 4.79 5.40 16.85
C TRP A 61 5.19 5.94 15.46
N ILE A 62 5.55 5.04 14.55
CA ILE A 62 5.91 5.35 13.17
C ILE A 62 4.96 4.56 12.26
N VAL A 63 4.49 5.19 11.19
CA VAL A 63 3.61 4.53 10.23
C VAL A 63 4.40 3.43 9.50
N GLU A 64 3.87 2.21 9.54
CA GLU A 64 4.43 1.04 8.86
C GLU A 64 4.17 1.09 7.36
N ALA A 65 2.91 1.35 6.99
CA ALA A 65 2.50 1.50 5.61
C ALA A 65 1.36 2.52 5.47
N ILE A 66 1.21 3.03 4.25
CA ILE A 66 0.04 3.80 3.83
C ILE A 66 -0.70 3.06 2.73
N PHE A 67 -2.01 3.26 2.67
CA PHE A 67 -2.88 2.59 1.72
C PHE A 67 -3.73 3.59 0.92
N ARG A 68 -4.17 3.15 -0.25
CA ARG A 68 -5.18 3.81 -1.07
C ARG A 68 -6.05 2.76 -1.72
N VAL A 69 -7.36 2.86 -1.52
CA VAL A 69 -8.34 1.91 -2.06
C VAL A 69 -9.31 2.66 -2.94
N TYR A 70 -9.44 2.16 -4.16
CA TYR A 70 -10.31 2.69 -5.19
C TYR A 70 -11.44 1.71 -5.47
N GLN A 71 -12.65 2.23 -5.57
CA GLN A 71 -13.84 1.47 -5.94
C GLN A 71 -14.32 1.92 -7.32
N ASN A 72 -14.75 0.96 -8.14
CA ASN A 72 -15.43 1.29 -9.39
C ASN A 72 -16.88 1.69 -9.12
N ASN A 73 -17.36 2.75 -9.77
CA ASN A 73 -18.75 3.19 -9.62
C ASN A 73 -19.77 2.17 -10.16
N LYS A 74 -19.36 1.29 -11.09
CA LYS A 74 -20.22 0.29 -11.73
C LYS A 74 -20.17 -1.07 -11.04
N ASP A 75 -19.02 -1.43 -10.49
CA ASP A 75 -18.80 -2.71 -9.81
C ASP A 75 -18.18 -2.49 -8.44
N LYS A 76 -19.00 -2.67 -7.41
CA LYS A 76 -18.61 -2.44 -6.03
C LYS A 76 -17.81 -3.60 -5.44
N LEU A 77 -17.85 -4.78 -6.05
CA LEU A 77 -17.14 -5.98 -5.61
C LEU A 77 -15.67 -5.97 -6.04
N VAL A 78 -15.26 -5.04 -6.89
CA VAL A 78 -13.89 -4.92 -7.35
C VAL A 78 -13.28 -3.64 -6.80
N ASN A 79 -12.18 -3.79 -6.07
CA ASN A 79 -11.34 -2.67 -5.69
C ASN A 79 -9.99 -2.73 -6.39
N LYS A 80 -9.44 -1.56 -6.72
CA LYS A 80 -8.02 -1.38 -7.02
C LYS A 80 -7.36 -0.76 -5.80
N CYS A 81 -6.18 -1.24 -5.45
CA CYS A 81 -5.52 -0.90 -4.21
C CYS A 81 -4.05 -0.54 -4.48
N ILE A 82 -3.53 0.39 -3.68
CA ILE A 82 -2.11 0.72 -3.57
C ILE A 82 -1.77 0.64 -2.08
N THR A 83 -0.65 0.01 -1.76
CA THR A 83 -0.04 0.05 -0.43
C THR A 83 1.43 0.43 -0.59
N ILE A 84 1.88 1.44 0.15
CA ILE A 84 3.31 1.78 0.24
C ILE A 84 3.77 1.39 1.63
N THR A 85 4.64 0.39 1.72
CA THR A 85 5.18 -0.14 2.97
C THR A 85 6.60 0.39 3.17
N PHE A 86 6.87 0.96 4.35
CA PHE A 86 8.15 1.61 4.65
C PHE A 86 9.10 0.73 5.45
N TRP A 87 8.57 -0.07 6.36
CA TRP A 87 9.32 -0.97 7.25
C TRP A 87 8.42 -2.12 7.72
N GLY A 88 9.02 -3.14 8.33
CA GLY A 88 8.38 -4.39 8.78
C GLY A 88 9.42 -5.50 8.84
N ASP A 89 9.11 -6.63 9.49
CA ASP A 89 10.09 -7.73 9.67
C ASP A 89 10.58 -8.29 8.32
N ASP A 90 9.72 -8.29 7.29
CA ASP A 90 10.00 -8.80 5.95
C ASP A 90 10.29 -7.69 4.90
N VAL A 91 10.61 -6.47 5.35
CA VAL A 91 10.77 -5.30 4.46
C VAL A 91 12.18 -4.72 4.55
N GLU A 92 13.04 -5.08 3.60
CA GLU A 92 14.42 -4.58 3.53
C GLU A 92 14.53 -3.12 3.03
N GLN A 93 13.55 -2.68 2.23
CA GLN A 93 13.49 -1.34 1.65
C GLN A 93 12.03 -0.93 1.43
N PRO A 94 11.70 0.38 1.33
CA PRO A 94 10.34 0.79 1.02
C PRO A 94 9.86 0.24 -0.32
N ILE A 95 8.64 -0.27 -0.34
CA ILE A 95 8.01 -0.87 -1.53
C ILE A 95 6.67 -0.20 -1.84
N ILE A 96 6.26 -0.29 -3.10
CA ILE A 96 4.91 0.04 -3.55
C ILE A 96 4.27 -1.23 -4.10
N THR A 97 3.25 -1.73 -3.42
CA THR A 97 2.41 -2.84 -3.84
C THR A 97 1.13 -2.28 -4.44
N ALA A 98 0.73 -2.82 -5.58
CA ALA A 98 -0.47 -2.45 -6.29
C ALA A 98 -1.26 -3.70 -6.68
N GLY A 99 -2.57 -3.59 -6.79
CA GLY A 99 -3.35 -4.74 -7.21
C GLY A 99 -4.85 -4.50 -7.32
N LYS A 100 -5.53 -5.53 -7.82
CA LYS A 100 -6.98 -5.65 -7.90
C LYS A 100 -7.44 -6.75 -6.97
N ILE A 101 -8.49 -6.49 -6.21
CA ILE A 101 -9.12 -7.48 -5.33
C ILE A 101 -10.59 -7.62 -5.72
N VAL A 102 -11.02 -8.86 -5.94
CA VAL A 102 -12.40 -9.24 -6.20
C VAL A 102 -12.98 -9.86 -4.93
N TYR A 103 -14.02 -9.23 -4.39
CA TYR A 103 -14.65 -9.63 -3.13
C TYR A 103 -15.92 -10.44 -3.39
N SER A 104 -16.14 -11.49 -2.60
CA SER A 104 -17.45 -12.15 -2.48
C SER A 104 -18.36 -11.45 -1.46
N ASP A 105 -17.78 -10.78 -0.46
CA ASP A 105 -18.53 -10.09 0.60
C ASP A 105 -17.91 -8.72 0.89
N ILE A 106 -18.51 -7.68 0.31
CA ILE A 106 -17.97 -6.31 0.37
C ILE A 106 -18.04 -5.68 1.76
N GLU A 107 -18.90 -6.19 2.65
CA GLU A 107 -19.05 -5.66 4.00
C GLU A 107 -17.88 -6.07 4.92
N LYS A 108 -17.11 -7.07 4.50
CA LYS A 108 -15.94 -7.57 5.24
C LYS A 108 -14.60 -7.01 4.78
N ARG A 109 -14.59 -6.22 3.69
CA ARG A 109 -13.35 -5.62 3.18
C ARG A 109 -12.67 -4.75 4.24
N ASP A 110 -11.35 -4.80 4.26
CA ASP A 110 -10.50 -3.94 5.05
C ASP A 110 -9.47 -3.24 4.15
N HIS A 111 -8.95 -2.11 4.62
CA HIS A 111 -7.95 -1.33 3.90
C HIS A 111 -6.58 -2.01 3.89
N TRP A 112 -6.35 -2.96 4.79
CA TRP A 112 -5.16 -3.81 4.83
C TRP A 112 -5.25 -5.04 3.93
N ASP A 113 -6.36 -5.31 3.25
CA ASP A 113 -6.50 -6.55 2.46
C ASP A 113 -5.37 -6.72 1.44
N LEU A 114 -4.95 -5.66 0.73
CA LEU A 114 -3.81 -5.75 -0.20
C LEU A 114 -2.49 -6.07 0.51
N TRP A 115 -2.26 -5.49 1.68
CA TRP A 115 -1.05 -5.76 2.46
C TRP A 115 -1.08 -7.20 2.99
N ASN A 116 -2.24 -7.66 3.49
CA ASN A 116 -2.40 -9.02 3.98
C ASN A 116 -2.19 -10.05 2.86
N VAL A 117 -2.72 -9.80 1.66
CA VAL A 117 -2.46 -10.62 0.47
C VAL A 117 -0.97 -10.71 0.15
N TRP A 118 -0.22 -9.63 0.36
CA TRP A 118 1.22 -9.60 0.05
C TRP A 118 2.10 -10.22 1.13
N PHE A 119 1.78 -10.02 2.42
CA PHE A 119 2.68 -10.35 3.54
C PHE A 119 2.20 -11.47 4.47
N SER A 120 0.89 -11.71 4.55
CA SER A 120 0.32 -12.42 5.70
C SER A 120 -0.47 -13.66 5.33
N TRP A 121 -1.33 -13.56 4.33
CA TRP A 121 -2.24 -14.65 4.00
C TRP A 121 -1.57 -15.72 3.15
N THR A 122 -1.91 -16.95 3.49
CA THR A 122 -1.50 -18.13 2.73
C THR A 122 -2.23 -18.15 1.39
N ASP A 123 -1.45 -18.16 0.32
CA ASP A 123 -1.94 -18.40 -1.03
C ASP A 123 -2.10 -19.90 -1.27
N ALA A 124 -3.19 -20.28 -1.92
CA ALA A 124 -3.39 -21.64 -2.40
C ALA A 124 -2.50 -21.98 -3.61
N ASN A 125 -2.01 -20.96 -4.31
CA ASN A 125 -1.16 -21.13 -5.48
C ASN A 125 0.33 -21.18 -5.10
N GLU A 126 0.90 -22.40 -5.11
CA GLU A 126 2.31 -22.63 -4.81
C GLU A 126 3.28 -22.05 -5.86
N ASP A 127 2.80 -21.71 -7.07
CA ASP A 127 3.63 -21.14 -8.14
C ASP A 127 3.85 -19.62 -7.99
N ASN A 128 3.08 -18.96 -7.11
CA ASN A 128 3.27 -17.53 -6.86
C ASN A 128 4.54 -17.29 -6.06
N ASN A 129 5.30 -16.29 -6.51
CA ASN A 129 6.50 -15.85 -5.84
C ASN A 129 6.42 -14.35 -5.69
N TYR A 130 6.24 -13.90 -4.44
CA TYR A 130 5.98 -12.51 -4.07
C TYR A 130 7.27 -11.70 -4.07
N GLU A 131 7.86 -11.53 -5.25
CA GLU A 131 9.09 -10.77 -5.46
C GLU A 131 8.83 -9.32 -5.86
N LEU A 132 9.83 -8.46 -5.67
CA LEU A 132 9.79 -7.03 -6.01
C LEU A 132 10.17 -6.78 -7.48
N ASP A 133 9.68 -7.62 -8.40
CA ASP A 133 10.02 -7.60 -9.83
C ASP A 133 8.92 -6.97 -10.71
N GLY A 134 7.78 -6.60 -10.12
CA GLY A 134 6.61 -6.05 -10.81
C GLY A 134 5.77 -7.09 -11.55
N LYS A 135 6.07 -8.38 -11.41
CA LYS A 135 5.24 -9.47 -11.97
C LYS A 135 3.94 -9.56 -11.20
N VAL A 136 2.84 -9.74 -11.93
CA VAL A 136 1.51 -9.94 -11.35
C VAL A 136 1.39 -11.38 -10.86
N ASN A 137 1.14 -11.52 -9.55
CA ASN A 137 0.77 -12.76 -8.87
C ASN A 137 -0.75 -12.85 -8.77
N HIS A 138 -1.30 -14.06 -8.97
CA HIS A 138 -2.73 -14.34 -8.85
C HIS A 138 -3.01 -15.09 -7.56
N PHE A 139 -3.45 -14.34 -6.54
CA PHE A 139 -3.76 -14.84 -5.22
C PHE A 139 -5.16 -15.44 -5.14
N GLN A 140 -5.25 -16.61 -4.54
CA GLN A 140 -6.50 -17.23 -4.09
C GLN A 140 -6.29 -17.83 -2.70
N SER A 141 -7.32 -17.81 -1.85
CA SER A 141 -7.19 -18.38 -0.51
C SER A 141 -8.36 -19.30 -0.19
N GLU A 142 -8.05 -20.47 0.36
CA GLU A 142 -9.07 -21.37 0.92
C GLU A 142 -9.55 -20.90 2.30
N GLU A 143 -8.76 -20.07 2.98
CA GLU A 143 -9.02 -19.57 4.33
C GLU A 143 -9.79 -18.25 4.32
N CYS A 144 -9.45 -17.33 3.40
CA CYS A 144 -10.10 -16.03 3.28
C CYS A 144 -11.38 -16.12 2.45
N LYS A 145 -12.54 -16.27 3.12
CA LYS A 145 -13.85 -16.50 2.46
C LYS A 145 -14.53 -15.27 1.88
N TYR A 146 -13.94 -14.08 1.96
CA TYR A 146 -14.57 -12.84 1.49
C TYR A 146 -13.84 -12.20 0.29
N ILE A 147 -12.72 -12.78 -0.12
CA ILE A 147 -11.98 -12.44 -1.33
C ILE A 147 -11.97 -13.66 -2.23
N ASP A 148 -12.54 -13.51 -3.42
CA ASP A 148 -12.60 -14.59 -4.41
C ASP A 148 -11.25 -14.76 -5.11
N GLU A 149 -10.62 -13.63 -5.45
CA GLU A 149 -9.27 -13.60 -6.03
C GLU A 149 -8.65 -12.21 -5.90
N ALA A 150 -7.33 -12.14 -5.95
CA ALA A 150 -6.60 -10.89 -6.10
C ALA A 150 -5.46 -11.02 -7.11
N TYR A 151 -5.18 -9.92 -7.82
CA TYR A 151 -4.05 -9.80 -8.72
C TYR A 151 -3.15 -8.72 -8.18
N VAL A 152 -1.94 -9.06 -7.77
CA VAL A 152 -1.07 -8.16 -7.01
C VAL A 152 0.36 -8.19 -7.54
N PHE A 153 1.03 -7.05 -7.49
CA PHE A 153 2.43 -6.91 -7.86
C PHE A 153 3.08 -5.86 -6.98
N SER A 154 4.41 -5.94 -6.81
CA SER A 154 5.15 -4.97 -6.01
C SER A 154 6.48 -4.60 -6.66
N LEU A 155 6.95 -3.40 -6.34
CA LEU A 155 8.21 -2.84 -6.81
C LEU A 155 8.90 -2.09 -5.67
N PRO A 156 10.24 -1.98 -5.69
CA PRO A 156 10.93 -1.07 -4.80
C PRO A 156 10.44 0.35 -5.07
N LEU A 157 10.07 1.10 -4.03
CA LEU A 157 9.54 2.45 -4.16
C LEU A 157 10.55 3.38 -4.86
N ILE A 158 11.84 3.15 -4.62
CA ILE A 158 12.94 3.88 -5.26
C ILE A 158 12.97 3.73 -6.79
N SER A 159 12.30 2.71 -7.33
CA SER A 159 12.20 2.51 -8.78
C SER A 159 11.20 3.46 -9.47
N ILE A 160 10.43 4.22 -8.69
CA ILE A 160 9.48 5.24 -9.14
C ILE A 160 10.13 6.62 -8.99
N THR A 161 10.88 7.04 -10.01
CA THR A 161 11.69 8.26 -9.97
C THR A 161 10.99 9.51 -10.51
N ASP A 162 9.98 9.31 -11.35
CA ASP A 162 9.29 10.35 -12.11
C ASP A 162 7.90 9.87 -12.56
N ASP A 163 7.19 10.73 -13.28
CA ASP A 163 5.82 10.49 -13.73
C ASP A 163 5.73 9.41 -14.81
N GLU A 164 6.76 9.26 -15.64
CA GLU A 164 6.81 8.21 -16.66
C GLU A 164 6.96 6.84 -16.00
N ALA A 165 7.90 6.72 -15.06
CA ALA A 165 8.08 5.51 -14.26
C ALA A 165 6.81 5.14 -13.48
N LEU A 166 6.12 6.12 -12.89
CA LEU A 166 4.83 5.91 -12.22
C LEU A 166 3.78 5.35 -13.19
N ILE A 167 3.65 5.96 -14.35
CA ILE A 167 2.63 5.57 -15.34
C ILE A 167 2.91 4.16 -15.87
N GLU A 168 4.13 3.89 -16.33
CA GLU A 168 4.49 2.62 -16.96
C GLU A 168 4.51 1.46 -15.98
N LYS A 169 5.02 1.67 -14.77
CA LYS A 169 5.26 0.57 -13.82
C LYS A 169 4.10 0.30 -12.87
N ILE A 170 3.27 1.31 -12.58
CA ILE A 170 2.17 1.18 -11.61
C ILE A 170 0.82 1.39 -12.29
N ILE A 171 0.60 2.54 -12.94
CA ILE A 171 -0.73 2.91 -13.43
C ILE A 171 -1.20 2.00 -14.56
N LYS A 172 -0.38 1.78 -15.60
CA LYS A 172 -0.78 0.95 -16.74
C LYS A 172 -1.06 -0.49 -16.32
N PRO A 173 -0.16 -1.21 -15.62
CA PRO A 173 -0.44 -2.57 -15.17
C PRO A 173 -1.69 -2.62 -14.30
N LEU A 174 -1.82 -1.69 -13.34
CA LEU A 174 -2.99 -1.63 -12.47
C LEU A 174 -4.28 -1.38 -13.25
N LYS A 175 -4.27 -0.58 -14.32
CA LYS A 175 -5.45 -0.35 -15.17
C LYS A 175 -5.85 -1.57 -15.99
N GLU A 176 -4.88 -2.38 -16.41
CA GLU A 176 -5.07 -3.58 -17.23
C GLU A 176 -5.62 -4.79 -16.44
N LEU A 177 -5.43 -4.81 -15.11
CA LEU A 177 -6.11 -5.74 -14.19
C LEU A 177 -7.63 -5.51 -14.13
#